data_AF-A0A9D1GL46-F1
#
_entry.id   AF-A0A9D1GL46-F1
#
_cell.length_a   1.000
_cell.length_b   1.000
_cell.length_c   1.000
_cell.angle_alpha   90.00
_cell.angle_beta   90.00
_cell.angle_gamma   90.00
#
_symmetry.space_group_name_H-M   'P 1'
#
loop_
_entity.id
_entity.type
_entity.pdbx_description
1 polymer ?
#
loop_
_entity_poly.entity_id
_entity_poly.type
_entity_poly.pdbx_seq_one_letter_code
_entity_poly.pdbx_strand_id
1 'polypeptide(L)'
;MLLYKRLYTGEGAEKRRSQVLPKIRKGTPPSGVYVIVPPPEGTKNLLEIYPAGQILGKNEARFRRVRDREPLILGIAWGYSEALTLAGQMVDEIYRATGGFDFDSYLNLSEYAVWDRCDIKKDSAVQDSPPEAER
;
A
#
# COMPACT_ATOMS: atom_id res chain seq x y z
N MET A 1 5.60 6.39 5.28
CA MET A 1 4.70 5.85 4.26
C MET A 1 5.30 4.58 3.65
N LEU A 2 4.48 3.59 3.31
CA LEU A 2 4.85 2.36 2.60
C LEU A 2 4.37 2.39 1.14
N LEU A 3 5.14 1.79 0.24
CA LEU A 3 4.76 1.57 -1.15
C LEU A 3 4.62 0.08 -1.42
N TYR A 4 3.53 -0.30 -2.06
CA TYR A 4 3.33 -1.66 -2.52
C TYR A 4 4.41 -2.07 -3.52
N LYS A 5 4.96 -3.29 -3.38
CA LYS A 5 6.06 -3.79 -4.20
C LYS A 5 5.69 -3.82 -5.69
N ARG A 6 4.46 -4.25 -6.01
CA ARG A 6 3.90 -4.24 -7.36
C ARG A 6 3.01 -3.02 -7.58
N LEU A 7 3.54 -1.82 -7.30
CA LEU A 7 2.80 -0.56 -7.35
C LEU A 7 2.02 -0.41 -8.67
N TYR A 8 0.70 -0.38 -8.58
CA TYR A 8 -0.18 -0.15 -9.73
C TYR A 8 0.00 1.28 -10.23
N THR A 9 0.18 1.46 -11.54
CA THR A 9 0.46 2.78 -12.11
C THR A 9 -0.47 3.02 -13.29
N GLY A 10 -1.29 4.08 -13.22
CA GLY A 10 -2.11 4.52 -14.35
C GLY A 10 -1.25 5.05 -15.50
N GLU A 11 -1.74 5.02 -16.72
CA GLU A 11 -0.96 5.39 -17.92
C GLU A 11 -0.35 6.79 -17.87
N GLY A 12 -1.11 7.78 -17.42
CA GLY A 12 -0.69 9.16 -17.24
C GLY A 12 0.34 9.32 -16.14
N ALA A 13 0.18 8.59 -15.04
CA ALA A 13 1.19 8.51 -13.99
C ALA A 13 2.47 7.82 -14.49
N GLU A 14 2.36 6.78 -15.32
CA GLU A 14 3.50 6.04 -15.89
C GLU A 14 4.30 6.94 -16.84
N LYS A 15 3.62 7.68 -17.73
CA LYS A 15 4.25 8.70 -18.60
C LYS A 15 5.02 9.77 -17.81
N ARG A 16 4.70 9.96 -16.53
CA ARG A 16 5.32 10.96 -15.62
C ARG A 16 6.07 10.31 -14.46
N ARG A 17 6.34 9.00 -14.54
CA ARG A 17 6.89 8.19 -13.43
C ARG A 17 8.17 8.77 -12.86
N SER A 18 9.07 9.24 -13.72
CA SER A 18 10.35 9.85 -13.33
C SER A 18 10.19 11.12 -12.49
N GLN A 19 9.04 11.80 -12.57
CA GLN A 19 8.74 13.01 -11.81
C GLN A 19 7.87 12.72 -10.57
N VAL A 20 6.95 11.75 -10.69
CA VAL A 20 5.95 11.43 -9.66
C VAL A 20 6.52 10.51 -8.60
N LEU A 21 7.13 9.39 -8.99
CA LEU A 21 7.53 8.34 -8.06
C LEU A 21 8.61 8.79 -7.05
N PRO A 22 9.65 9.57 -7.44
CA PRO A 22 10.61 10.09 -6.48
C PRO A 22 9.99 11.03 -5.44
N LYS A 23 8.98 11.81 -5.83
CA LYS A 23 8.27 12.72 -4.91
C LYS A 23 7.45 11.94 -3.88
N ILE A 24 6.71 10.93 -4.35
CA ILE A 24 5.94 10.04 -3.47
C ILE A 24 6.88 9.34 -2.49
N ARG A 25 7.99 8.76 -2.95
CA ARG A 25 9.00 8.11 -2.08
C ARG A 25 9.57 9.04 -1.00
N LYS A 26 9.68 10.34 -1.30
CA LYS A 26 10.11 11.38 -0.34
C LYS A 26 8.97 11.90 0.54
N GLY A 27 7.75 11.36 0.42
CA GLY A 27 6.56 11.85 1.14
C GLY A 27 6.10 13.24 0.68
N THR A 28 6.57 13.74 -0.46
CA THR A 28 6.15 15.03 -1.01
C THR A 28 4.98 14.83 -1.99
N PRO A 29 3.81 15.44 -1.76
CA PRO A 29 2.65 15.22 -2.62
C PRO A 29 2.86 15.84 -4.01
N PRO A 30 2.85 15.05 -5.10
CA PRO A 30 2.85 15.59 -6.44
C PRO A 30 1.48 16.20 -6.76
N SER A 31 1.45 17.39 -7.37
CA SER A 31 0.20 18.02 -7.80
C SER A 31 -0.49 17.19 -8.89
N GLY A 32 -1.82 17.10 -8.81
CA GLY A 32 -2.64 16.36 -9.77
C GLY A 32 -2.58 14.84 -9.65
N VAL A 33 -1.83 14.29 -8.68
CA VAL A 33 -1.72 12.85 -8.47
C VAL A 33 -2.71 12.36 -7.42
N TYR A 34 -3.33 11.23 -7.73
CA TYR A 34 -4.20 10.47 -6.84
C TYR A 34 -3.52 9.15 -6.48
N VAL A 35 -3.84 8.66 -5.30
CA VAL A 35 -3.30 7.41 -4.76
C VAL A 35 -4.44 6.48 -4.39
N ILE A 36 -4.23 5.19 -4.61
CA ILE A 36 -5.12 4.10 -4.20
C ILE A 36 -4.53 3.48 -2.95
N VAL A 37 -5.33 3.33 -1.91
CA VAL A 37 -4.92 2.78 -0.60
C VAL A 37 -5.85 1.64 -0.20
N PRO A 38 -5.40 0.70 0.66
CA PRO A 38 -6.28 -0.33 1.16
C PRO A 38 -7.40 0.30 2.02
N PRO A 39 -8.59 -0.31 2.03
CA PRO A 39 -9.70 0.14 2.84
C PRO A 39 -9.36 0.01 4.33
N PRO A 40 -10.04 0.75 5.21
CA PRO A 40 -9.90 0.56 6.65
C PRO A 40 -10.44 -0.80 7.05
N GLU A 41 -9.86 -1.39 8.10
CA GLU A 41 -10.32 -2.67 8.63
C GLU A 41 -11.80 -2.62 9.02
N GLY A 42 -12.51 -3.71 8.77
CA GLY A 42 -13.95 -3.83 9.09
C GLY A 42 -14.88 -3.03 8.16
N THR A 43 -14.37 -2.38 7.12
CA THR A 43 -15.22 -1.73 6.10
C THR A 43 -15.59 -2.68 4.97
N LYS A 44 -16.70 -2.39 4.27
CA LYS A 44 -17.13 -3.12 3.06
C LYS A 44 -16.50 -2.55 1.78
N ASN A 45 -15.64 -1.55 1.89
CA ASN A 45 -15.00 -0.93 0.74
C ASN A 45 -13.88 -1.83 0.24
N LEU A 46 -13.69 -1.93 -1.08
CA LEU A 46 -12.60 -2.73 -1.67
C LEU A 46 -11.29 -1.95 -1.73
N LEU A 47 -11.37 -0.67 -2.08
CA LEU A 47 -10.25 0.26 -2.25
C LEU A 47 -10.72 1.68 -1.90
N GLU A 48 -9.81 2.53 -1.45
CA GLU A 48 -10.06 3.96 -1.30
C GLU A 48 -9.13 4.78 -2.21
N ILE A 49 -9.66 5.88 -2.74
CA ILE A 49 -8.93 6.79 -3.62
C ILE A 49 -8.84 8.16 -2.95
N TYR A 50 -7.62 8.72 -2.91
CA TYR A 50 -7.38 10.03 -2.32
C TYR A 50 -6.48 10.89 -3.21
N PRO A 51 -6.65 12.22 -3.21
CA PRO A 51 -5.59 13.11 -3.69
C PRO A 51 -4.32 12.88 -2.87
N ALA A 52 -3.15 12.80 -3.51
CA ALA A 52 -1.88 12.50 -2.83
C ALA A 52 -1.58 13.48 -1.68
N GLY A 53 -1.99 14.75 -1.82
CA GLY A 53 -1.86 15.78 -0.79
C GLY A 53 -2.63 15.52 0.51
N GLN A 54 -3.65 14.66 0.50
CA GLN A 54 -4.40 14.31 1.71
C GLN A 54 -3.72 13.23 2.55
N ILE A 55 -2.82 12.45 1.95
CA ILE A 55 -2.10 11.36 2.63
C ILE A 55 -0.63 11.72 2.86
N LEU A 56 -0.01 12.50 1.97
CA LEU A 56 1.42 12.78 2.01
C LEU A 56 1.74 14.16 2.61
N GLY A 57 3.00 14.34 2.97
CA GLY A 57 3.55 15.59 3.48
C GLY A 57 2.99 15.93 4.85
N LYS A 58 2.42 17.13 5.00
CA LYS A 58 1.91 17.63 6.29
C LYS A 58 0.75 16.79 6.84
N ASN A 59 0.02 16.09 5.97
CA ASN A 59 -1.13 15.28 6.37
C ASN A 59 -0.75 13.83 6.74
N GLU A 60 0.48 13.39 6.49
CA GLU A 60 0.91 12.00 6.70
C GLU A 60 0.77 11.58 8.16
N ALA A 61 1.25 12.40 9.10
CA ALA A 61 1.14 12.11 10.53
C ALA A 61 -0.33 12.06 11.01
N ARG A 62 -1.19 12.93 10.45
CA ARG A 62 -2.63 12.92 10.76
C ARG A 62 -3.30 11.67 10.21
N PHE A 63 -3.00 11.33 8.95
CA PHE A 63 -3.56 10.15 8.31
C PHE A 63 -3.15 8.87 9.05
N ARG A 64 -1.86 8.74 9.41
CA ARG A 64 -1.35 7.64 10.23
C ARG A 64 -2.12 7.50 11.55
N ARG A 65 -2.30 8.59 12.30
CA ARG A 65 -3.05 8.58 13.58
C ARG A 65 -4.52 8.20 13.40
N VAL A 66 -5.17 8.69 12.35
CA VAL A 66 -6.60 8.39 12.11
C VAL A 66 -6.80 6.95 11.65
N ARG A 67 -5.84 6.38 10.92
CA ARG A 67 -5.88 5.01 10.43
C ARG A 67 -5.25 3.99 11.37
N ASP A 68 -4.61 4.47 12.43
CA ASP A 68 -3.78 3.70 13.37
C ASP A 68 -2.78 2.76 12.68
N ARG A 69 -2.27 3.19 11.51
CA ARG A 69 -1.34 2.40 10.71
C ARG A 69 -0.52 3.25 9.75
N GLU A 70 0.60 2.71 9.30
CA GLU A 70 1.43 3.37 8.29
C GLU A 70 0.67 3.51 6.95
N PRO A 71 0.66 4.69 6.30
CA PRO A 71 -0.04 4.83 5.02
C PRO A 71 0.58 3.93 3.96
N LEU A 72 -0.19 2.97 3.44
CA LEU A 72 0.19 2.09 2.34
C LEU A 72 -0.43 2.57 1.03
N ILE A 73 0.41 2.83 0.02
CA ILE A 73 -0.06 3.15 -1.34
C ILE A 73 0.04 1.90 -2.21
N LEU A 74 -1.10 1.46 -2.72
CA LEU A 74 -1.24 0.34 -3.65
C LEU A 74 -1.04 0.78 -5.10
N GLY A 75 -1.50 1.99 -5.43
CA GLY A 75 -1.40 2.51 -6.79
C GLY A 75 -1.37 4.03 -6.89
N ILE A 76 -0.91 4.52 -8.04
CA ILE A 76 -0.76 5.95 -8.36
C ILE A 76 -1.40 6.26 -9.71
N ALA A 77 -2.08 7.40 -9.81
CA ALA A 77 -2.78 7.85 -11.01
C ALA A 77 -2.67 9.37 -11.19
N TRP A 78 -2.66 9.82 -12.45
CA TRP A 78 -2.70 11.23 -12.81
C TRP A 78 -4.15 11.68 -13.02
N GLY A 79 -4.70 12.33 -12.00
CA GLY A 79 -6.09 12.78 -11.96
C GLY A 79 -7.06 11.70 -11.47
N TYR A 80 -8.25 12.15 -11.09
CA TYR A 80 -9.25 11.31 -10.44
C TYR A 80 -9.87 10.28 -11.39
N SER A 81 -10.15 10.66 -12.65
CA SER A 81 -10.71 9.74 -13.66
C SER A 81 -9.78 8.55 -13.91
N GLU A 82 -8.47 8.80 -14.04
CA GLU A 82 -7.49 7.73 -14.18
C GLU A 82 -7.42 6.84 -12.93
N ALA A 83 -7.55 7.41 -11.74
CA ALA A 83 -7.59 6.64 -10.51
C ALA A 83 -8.80 5.68 -10.45
N LEU A 84 -9.97 6.11 -10.95
CA LEU A 84 -11.15 5.27 -11.05
C LEU A 84 -10.93 4.11 -12.02
N THR A 85 -10.36 4.39 -13.20
CA THR A 85 -10.02 3.36 -14.18
C THR A 85 -9.04 2.35 -13.60
N LEU A 86 -7.98 2.83 -12.93
CA LEU A 86 -6.97 1.97 -12.31
C LEU A 86 -7.56 1.11 -11.19
N ALA A 87 -8.44 1.67 -10.34
CA ALA A 87 -9.12 0.92 -9.29
C ALA A 87 -10.02 -0.18 -9.88
N GLY A 88 -10.74 0.12 -10.97
CA GLY A 88 -11.54 -0.87 -11.70
C GLY A 88 -10.68 -2.01 -12.26
N GLN A 89 -9.52 -1.68 -12.84
CA GLN A 89 -8.56 -2.68 -13.33
C GLN A 89 -8.02 -3.56 -12.20
N MET A 90 -7.67 -2.97 -11.05
CA MET A 90 -7.22 -3.74 -9.89
C MET A 90 -8.30 -4.71 -9.39
N VAL A 91 -9.55 -4.25 -9.30
CA VAL A 91 -10.68 -5.09 -8.87
C VAL A 91 -10.93 -6.23 -9.87
N ASP A 92 -10.93 -5.95 -11.17
CA ASP A 92 -11.12 -6.96 -12.22
C ASP A 92 -9.98 -8.00 -12.23
N GLU A 93 -8.73 -7.57 -12.07
CA GLU A 93 -7.56 -8.46 -11.96
C GLU A 93 -7.69 -9.42 -10.77
N ILE A 94 -8.03 -8.89 -9.59
CA ILE A 94 -8.18 -9.68 -8.36
C ILE A 94 -9.35 -10.65 -8.48
N TYR A 95 -10.47 -10.21 -9.05
CA TYR A 95 -11.62 -11.06 -9.27
C TYR A 95 -11.31 -12.22 -10.21
N ARG A 96 -10.62 -11.96 -11.32
CA ARG A 96 -10.21 -13.01 -12.26
C ARG A 96 -9.22 -13.99 -11.65
N ALA A 97 -8.34 -13.53 -10.77
CA ALA A 97 -7.32 -14.38 -10.16
C ALA A 97 -7.85 -15.23 -8.99
N THR A 98 -8.76 -14.68 -8.18
CA THR A 98 -9.25 -15.32 -6.94
C THR A 98 -10.63 -15.95 -7.09
N GLY A 99 -11.39 -15.59 -8.13
CA GLY A 99 -12.81 -15.93 -8.26
C GLY A 99 -13.72 -15.14 -7.31
N GLY A 100 -13.18 -14.13 -6.62
CA GLY A 100 -13.88 -13.32 -5.62
C GLY A 100 -13.18 -11.99 -5.33
N PHE A 101 -13.30 -11.47 -4.11
CA PHE A 101 -12.72 -10.19 -3.71
C PHE A 101 -11.71 -10.35 -2.57
N ASP A 102 -10.84 -11.37 -2.65
CA ASP A 102 -9.79 -11.58 -1.65
C ASP A 102 -8.56 -10.69 -1.95
N PHE A 103 -8.67 -9.40 -1.61
CA PHE A 103 -7.61 -8.40 -1.80
C PHE A 103 -6.42 -8.65 -0.87
N ASP A 104 -6.69 -9.05 0.37
CA ASP A 104 -5.66 -9.19 1.40
C ASP A 104 -4.65 -10.27 1.03
N SER A 105 -5.14 -11.45 0.62
CA SER A 105 -4.29 -12.56 0.17
C SER A 105 -3.61 -12.23 -1.16
N TYR A 106 -4.33 -11.67 -2.12
CA TYR A 106 -3.78 -11.41 -3.46
C TYR A 106 -2.68 -10.35 -3.46
N LEU A 107 -2.89 -9.26 -2.72
CA LEU A 107 -1.93 -8.16 -2.57
C LEU A 107 -0.92 -8.41 -1.46
N ASN A 108 -1.03 -9.52 -0.73
CA ASN A 108 -0.20 -9.87 0.42
C ASN A 108 -0.12 -8.73 1.45
N LEU A 109 -1.27 -8.14 1.79
CA LEU A 109 -1.34 -6.95 2.67
C LEU A 109 -0.83 -7.24 4.09
N SER A 110 -0.86 -8.50 4.51
CA SER A 110 -0.30 -8.97 5.78
C SER A 110 1.17 -8.59 5.95
N GLU A 111 1.96 -8.55 4.87
CA GLU A 111 3.36 -8.13 4.89
C GLU A 111 3.53 -6.67 5.36
N TYR A 112 2.52 -5.85 5.08
CA TYR A 112 2.53 -4.41 5.40
C TYR A 112 1.86 -4.10 6.74
N ALA A 113 1.03 -5.01 7.26
CA ALA A 113 0.37 -4.89 8.57
C ALA A 113 1.33 -5.16 9.76
N VAL A 114 2.47 -5.84 9.53
CA VAL A 114 3.42 -6.24 10.59
C VAL A 114 4.04 -5.02 11.31
N TRP A 115 4.05 -3.85 10.67
CA TRP A 115 4.66 -2.65 11.24
C TRP A 115 3.77 -1.90 12.24
N ASP A 116 2.51 -2.32 12.43
CA ASP A 116 1.57 -1.70 13.37
C ASP A 116 1.80 -2.14 14.84
N ARG A 117 2.67 -3.13 15.09
CA ARG A 117 2.97 -3.60 16.45
C ARG A 117 4.32 -3.12 16.95
N CYS A 118 4.37 -1.89 17.46
CA CYS A 118 5.40 -1.49 18.42
C CYS A 118 5.19 -2.06 19.83
N ASP A 119 4.13 -2.84 20.11
CA ASP A 119 3.91 -3.44 21.44
C ASP A 119 3.28 -4.85 21.40
N ILE A 120 4.03 -5.84 20.90
CA ILE A 120 3.91 -7.21 21.45
C ILE A 120 5.31 -7.73 21.74
N LYS A 121 5.73 -7.61 23.00
CA LYS A 121 6.87 -8.36 23.53
C LYS A 121 6.45 -9.82 23.81
N LYS A 122 7.47 -10.68 23.63
CA LYS A 122 7.71 -12.04 24.16
C LYS A 122 7.23 -13.27 23.37
N ASP A 123 8.27 -13.92 22.83
CA ASP A 123 8.61 -15.34 22.95
C ASP A 123 7.61 -16.42 22.50
N SER A 124 7.96 -17.09 21.41
CA SER A 124 8.16 -18.56 21.36
C SER A 124 8.99 -18.89 20.12
N ALA A 125 10.28 -19.13 20.31
CA ALA A 125 10.90 -20.46 20.21
C ALA A 125 10.77 -21.13 18.83
N VAL A 126 11.81 -21.00 18.00
CA VAL A 126 12.42 -22.15 17.33
C VAL A 126 13.93 -21.96 17.46
N GLN A 127 14.53 -22.77 18.33
CA GLN A 127 15.96 -23.07 18.28
C GLN A 127 16.19 -23.85 17.00
N ASP A 128 17.10 -23.37 16.15
CA ASP A 128 17.79 -24.25 15.22
C ASP A 128 19.27 -23.90 15.30
N SER A 129 19.98 -24.66 16.12
CA SER A 129 21.44 -24.68 16.14
C SER A 129 21.90 -25.56 14.97
N PRO A 130 22.72 -25.07 14.02
CA PRO A 130 23.37 -25.96 13.08
C PRO A 130 24.50 -26.72 13.78
N PRO A 131 24.80 -27.96 13.36
CA PRO A 131 25.88 -28.75 13.91
C PRO A 131 27.21 -28.37 13.25
N GLU A 132 28.20 -27.95 14.02
CA GLU A 132 29.61 -28.03 13.66
C GLU A 132 30.24 -29.02 14.66
N ALA A 133 30.47 -30.30 14.34
CA ALA A 133 31.36 -30.88 13.33
C ALA A 133 32.84 -30.55 13.59
N GLU A 134 33.53 -31.53 14.18
CA GLU A 134 34.95 -31.87 14.03
C GLU A 134 36.01 -30.76 14.20
N ARG A 135 36.67 -30.73 15.37
CA ARG A 135 38.10 -31.06 15.58
C ARG A 135 38.57 -30.78 16.99
#